data_AF-A0A7V1AM36-F1
#
_entry.id   AF-A0A7V1AM36-F1
#
_cell.length_a   1.000
_cell.length_b   1.000
_cell.length_c   1.000
_cell.angle_alpha   90.00
_cell.angle_beta   90.00
_cell.angle_gamma   90.00
#
_symmetry.space_group_name_H-M   'P 1'
#
loop_
_entity.id
_entity.type
_entity.pdbx_description
1 polymer ?
#
loop_
_entity_poly.entity_id
_entity_poly.type
_entity_poly.pdbx_seq_one_letter_code
_entity_poly.pdbx_strand_id
1 'polypeptide(L)' 'MKKNKLKSMTITEASDYFDDHDIFESEDFQEVTDIKIKLQKKKYVGVNMQLFKKIRNKARKLHISEDALIQKWLKEKVG' A
#
# COMPACT_ATOMS: atom_id res chain seq x y z
N MET A 1 -27.63 -26.35 -17.89
CA MET A 1 -27.27 -25.12 -17.17
C MET A 1 -27.39 -23.95 -18.14
N LYS A 2 -28.40 -23.07 -17.96
CA LYS A 2 -28.59 -21.90 -18.84
C LYS A 2 -27.55 -20.84 -18.44
N LYS A 3 -26.70 -20.43 -19.39
CA LYS A 3 -25.75 -19.33 -19.19
C LYS A 3 -26.56 -18.02 -19.15
N ASN A 4 -26.64 -17.38 -17.98
CA ASN A 4 -27.23 -16.06 -17.86
C ASN A 4 -26.37 -15.07 -18.64
N LYS A 5 -27.01 -14.37 -19.59
CA LYS A 5 -26.40 -13.31 -20.38
C LYS A 5 -26.20 -12.12 -19.44
N LEU A 6 -24.96 -11.83 -19.04
CA LEU A 6 -24.62 -10.61 -18.32
C LEU A 6 -25.06 -9.43 -19.18
N LYS A 7 -26.15 -8.76 -18.78
CA LYS A 7 -26.54 -7.48 -19.38
C LYS A 7 -25.41 -6.49 -19.08
N SER A 8 -24.83 -5.91 -20.11
CA SER A 8 -23.89 -4.80 -19.95
C SER A 8 -24.67 -3.62 -19.40
N MET A 9 -24.35 -3.21 -18.18
CA MET A 9 -24.88 -2.00 -17.55
C MET A 9 -23.87 -0.86 -17.74
N THR A 10 -24.36 0.34 -17.98
CA THR A 10 -23.53 1.55 -18.00
C THR A 10 -23.14 1.97 -16.59
N ILE A 11 -22.08 2.77 -16.45
CA ILE A 11 -21.61 3.23 -15.13
C ILE A 11 -22.71 4.03 -14.40
N THR A 12 -23.48 4.83 -15.13
CA THR A 12 -24.58 5.63 -14.57
C THR A 12 -25.71 4.73 -14.04
N GLU A 13 -26.15 3.76 -14.84
CA GLU A 13 -27.18 2.80 -14.40
C GLU A 13 -26.73 1.98 -13.17
N ALA A 14 -25.43 1.66 -13.07
CA ALA A 14 -24.89 0.99 -11.90
C ALA A 14 -24.85 1.92 -10.67
N SER A 15 -24.50 3.20 -10.86
CA SER A 15 -24.53 4.21 -9.79
C SER A 15 -25.93 4.39 -9.23
N ASP A 16 -26.92 4.61 -10.11
CA ASP A 16 -28.32 4.80 -9.72
C ASP A 16 -28.87 3.56 -8.98
N TYR A 17 -28.47 2.36 -9.40
CA TYR A 17 -28.85 1.12 -8.73
C TYR A 17 -28.34 1.05 -7.28
N PHE A 18 -27.08 1.41 -7.04
CA PHE A 18 -26.47 1.37 -5.70
C PHE A 18 -26.82 2.56 -4.80
N ASP A 19 -27.39 3.63 -5.35
CA ASP A 19 -27.99 4.71 -4.55
C ASP A 19 -29.28 4.24 -3.86
N ASP A 20 -30.07 3.39 -4.55
CA ASP A 20 -31.35 2.88 -4.07
C ASP A 20 -31.28 1.48 -3.41
N HIS A 21 -30.20 0.73 -3.62
CA HIS A 21 -30.03 -0.64 -3.11
C HIS A 21 -28.79 -0.76 -2.24
N ASP A 22 -28.98 -1.24 -1.02
CA ASP A 22 -27.84 -1.60 -0.18
C ASP A 22 -27.22 -2.91 -0.69
N ILE A 23 -25.91 -2.85 -0.97
CA ILE A 23 -25.12 -4.00 -1.43
C ILE A 23 -25.20 -5.13 -0.39
N PHE A 24 -25.35 -4.81 0.89
CA PHE A 24 -25.43 -5.79 1.97
C PHE A 24 -26.77 -6.52 2.06
N GLU A 25 -27.80 -6.08 1.33
CA GLU A 25 -29.09 -6.79 1.25
C GLU A 25 -29.09 -7.94 0.24
N SER A 26 -28.08 -8.03 -0.62
CA SER A 26 -28.00 -9.07 -1.63
C SER A 26 -27.29 -10.32 -1.11
N GLU A 27 -27.94 -11.49 -1.27
CA GLU A 27 -27.49 -12.80 -0.76
C GLU A 27 -26.12 -13.25 -1.31
N ASP A 28 -25.64 -12.61 -2.38
CA ASP A 28 -24.38 -12.94 -3.05
C ASP A 28 -23.14 -12.31 -2.39
N PHE A 29 -23.31 -11.41 -1.41
CA PHE A 29 -22.19 -10.76 -0.72
C PHE A 29 -22.05 -11.29 0.70
N GLN A 30 -20.89 -11.86 0.99
CA GLN A 30 -20.52 -12.28 2.34
C GLN A 30 -19.55 -11.25 2.94
N GLU A 31 -19.92 -10.65 4.08
CA GLU A 31 -19.01 -9.81 4.85
C GLU A 31 -17.78 -10.64 5.30
N VAL A 32 -16.59 -10.26 4.84
CA VAL A 32 -15.33 -10.92 5.20
C VAL A 32 -14.62 -10.12 6.29
N THR A 33 -14.69 -10.61 7.53
CA THR A 33 -14.07 -9.98 8.71
C THR A 33 -12.63 -10.45 8.97
N ASP A 34 -12.13 -11.41 8.17
CA ASP A 34 -10.80 -12.01 8.34
C ASP A 34 -9.64 -11.16 7.81
N ILE A 35 -9.92 -9.99 7.20
CA ILE A 35 -8.90 -9.13 6.61
C ILE A 35 -8.30 -8.22 7.69
N LYS A 36 -7.18 -8.65 8.27
CA LYS A 36 -6.38 -7.82 9.20
C LYS A 36 -5.43 -6.91 8.43
N ILE A 37 -5.85 -5.67 8.17
CA ILE A 37 -4.98 -4.64 7.57
C ILE A 37 -3.98 -4.14 8.64
N LYS A 38 -2.74 -4.61 8.59
CA LYS A 38 -1.64 -4.07 9.42
C LYS A 38 -1.05 -2.82 8.77
N LEU A 39 -1.61 -1.65 9.07
CA LEU A 39 -1.02 -0.36 8.70
C LEU A 39 0.25 -0.12 9.54
N GLN A 40 1.41 -0.53 9.03
CA GLN A 40 2.68 -0.16 9.65
C GLN A 40 3.01 1.30 9.33
N LYS A 41 3.02 2.16 10.35
CA LYS A 41 3.49 3.55 10.22
C LYS A 41 4.95 3.55 9.76
N LYS A 42 5.19 3.93 8.51
CA LYS A 42 6.54 4.18 8.01
C LYS A 42 7.09 5.44 8.70
N LYS A 43 8.25 5.31 9.35
CA LYS A 43 8.97 6.46 9.92
C LYS A 43 9.84 7.05 8.81
N TYR A 44 9.52 8.27 8.38
CA TYR A 44 10.34 9.01 7.43
C TYR A 44 11.27 9.95 8.20
N VAL A 45 12.55 9.96 7.83
CA VAL A 45 13.54 10.88 8.39
C VAL A 45 14.01 11.78 7.26
N GLY A 46 13.80 13.09 7.42
CA GLY A 46 14.33 14.08 6.48
C GLY A 46 15.85 14.14 6.59
N VAL A 47 16.55 13.83 5.50
CA VAL A 47 18.01 13.91 5.42
C VAL A 47 18.39 15.09 4.54
N ASN A 48 19.33 15.91 5.00
CA ASN A 48 19.88 16.99 4.20
C ASN A 48 20.45 16.46 2.86
N MET A 49 20.16 17.14 1.75
CA MET A 49 20.54 16.71 0.40
C MET A 49 22.06 16.50 0.23
N GLN A 50 22.89 17.36 0.82
CA GLN A 50 24.34 17.24 0.75
C GLN A 50 24.85 16.03 1.54
N LEU A 51 24.22 15.74 2.67
CA LEU A 51 24.50 14.55 3.46
C LEU A 51 24.10 13.29 2.69
N PHE A 52 22.92 13.29 2.07
CA PHE A 52 22.44 12.16 1.28
C PHE A 52 23.38 11.84 0.09
N LYS A 53 23.92 12.86 -0.59
CA LYS A 53 24.93 12.67 -1.64
C LYS A 53 26.17 11.93 -1.12
N LYS A 54 26.65 12.28 0.07
CA LYS A 54 27.80 11.60 0.71
C LYS A 54 27.47 10.15 1.06
N ILE A 55 26.29 9.90 1.64
CA ILE A 55 25.80 8.56 1.99
C ILE A 55 25.74 7.68 0.73
N ARG A 56 25.13 8.18 -0.35
CA ARG A 56 25.02 7.46 -1.63
C ARG A 56 26.36 7.06 -2.21
N ASN A 57 27.33 7.97 -2.22
CA ASN A 57 28.67 7.68 -2.71
C ASN A 57 29.37 6.62 -1.87
N LYS A 58 29.18 6.65 -0.54
CA LYS A 58 29.76 5.67 0.38
C LYS A 58 29.09 4.30 0.26
N ALA A 59 27.77 4.26 0.15
CA ALA A 59 26.98 3.04 -0.06
C ALA A 59 27.40 2.33 -1.35
N ARG A 60 27.58 3.09 -2.45
CA ARG A 60 28.07 2.56 -3.73
C ARG A 60 29.46 1.92 -3.61
N LYS A 61 30.40 2.58 -2.92
CA LYS A 61 31.75 2.04 -2.69
C LYS A 61 31.74 0.74 -1.87
N LEU A 62 30.75 0.59 -0.99
CA LEU A 62 30.61 -0.55 -0.10
C LEU A 62 29.69 -1.64 -0.67
N HIS A 63 29.14 -1.46 -1.88
CA HIS A 63 28.19 -2.38 -2.52
C HIS A 63 26.98 -2.75 -1.62
N ILE A 64 26.50 -1.79 -0.83
CA ILE A 64 25.30 -1.93 0.02
C ILE A 64 24.30 -0.82 -0.30
N SER A 65 23.05 -1.00 0.11
CA SER A 65 22.03 0.04 -0.02
C SER A 65 22.29 1.21 0.94
N GLU A 66 21.83 2.40 0.54
CA GLU A 66 21.89 3.61 1.36
C GLU A 66 21.18 3.39 2.71
N ASP A 67 20.02 2.72 2.68
CA ASP A 67 19.26 2.38 3.89
C ASP A 67 20.04 1.44 4.80
N ALA A 68 20.71 0.42 4.27
CA ALA A 68 21.51 -0.50 5.06
C ALA A 68 22.69 0.22 5.73
N LEU A 69 23.32 1.17 5.01
CA LEU A 69 24.39 1.99 5.56
C LEU A 69 23.89 2.92 6.67
N ILE A 70 22.74 3.56 6.49
CA ILE A 70 22.10 4.41 7.51
C ILE A 70 21.74 3.59 8.75
N GLN A 71 21.14 2.41 8.58
CA GLN A 71 20.77 1.55 9.70
C GLN A 71 21.98 1.05 10.50
N LYS A 72 23.07 0.67 9.82
CA LYS A 72 24.33 0.30 10.50
C LYS A 72 24.86 1.45 11.35
N TRP A 73 24.92 2.65 10.78
CA TRP A 73 25.40 3.84 11.50
C TRP A 73 24.51 4.20 12.70
N LEU A 74 23.18 4.12 12.55
CA LEU A 74 22.25 4.37 13.66
C LEU A 74 22.44 3.37 14.81
N LYS A 75 22.65 2.09 14.50
CA LYS A 75 22.95 1.06 15.51
C LYS A 75 24.25 1.34 16.25
N GLU A 76 25.29 1.84 15.57
CA GLU A 76 26.58 2.20 16.20
C GLU A 76 26.51 3.43 17.12
N LYS A 77 25.52 4.31 16.93
CA LYS A 77 25.42 5.60 17.66
C LYS A 77 24.36 5.63 18.75
N VAL A 78 23.34 4.79 18.63
CA VAL A 78 22.19 4.74 19.56
C VAL A 78 22.13 3.41 20.32
N GLY A 79 22.87 2.39 19.88
CA GLY A 79 23.14 1.17 20.65
C GLY A 79 24.25 1.41 21.67
#